data_AF-A0A7S1T5H4-F1
#
_entry.id   AF-A0A7S1T5H4-F1
#
_cell.length_a   1.000
_cell.length_b   1.000
_cell.length_c   1.000
_cell.angle_alpha   90.00
_cell.angle_beta   90.00
_cell.angle_gamma   90.00
#
_symmetry.space_group_name_H-M   'P 1'
#
loop_
_entity.id
_entity.type
_entity.pdbx_description
1 polymer ?
#
loop_
_entity_poly.entity_id
_entity_poly.type
_entity_poly.pdbx_seq_one_letter_code
_entity_poly.pdbx_strand_id
1 'polypeptide(L)'
;WRKILSGRVSVQDFIFAKEVRLHAYRGPTKPPAAVVAAKAMYEDPRAEPAHAERIPYCVVYGEPGARLIDMVVTPTVLTDSKGRRRLHAKYYITKQIIPALDRILSLVGVDCSRWYQSMNRVERSLPQKRARVALPLPMGVSFSGMGGGPGAPQPGGTIDAFYLSRHCAVCDGQTSMDRP
;
A
#
# COMPACT_ATOMS: atom_id res chain seq x y z
N TRP A 1 -3.79 2.71 -13.35
CA TRP A 1 -4.31 2.92 -11.97
C TRP A 1 -4.70 1.67 -11.17
N ARG A 2 -5.24 0.59 -11.77
CA ARG A 2 -5.73 -0.62 -11.05
C ARG A 2 -4.80 -1.19 -9.97
N LYS A 3 -3.48 -1.26 -10.21
CA LYS A 3 -2.43 -1.71 -9.25
C LYS A 3 -2.37 -0.88 -7.96
N ILE A 4 -2.63 0.43 -8.06
CA ILE A 4 -2.60 1.38 -6.94
C ILE A 4 -3.88 1.24 -6.10
N LEU A 5 -5.05 1.13 -6.75
CA LEU A 5 -6.33 0.87 -6.07
C LEU A 5 -6.32 -0.49 -5.36
N SER A 6 -5.75 -1.52 -6.00
CA SER A 6 -5.54 -2.83 -5.36
C SER A 6 -4.38 -2.86 -4.36
N GLY A 7 -3.70 -1.73 -4.14
CA GLY A 7 -2.60 -1.54 -3.20
C GLY A 7 -1.50 -2.59 -3.28
N ARG A 8 -1.22 -3.10 -4.50
CA ARG A 8 -0.10 -4.00 -4.81
C ARG A 8 1.07 -3.17 -5.35
N VAL A 9 1.47 -2.16 -4.60
CA VAL A 9 2.53 -1.20 -4.96
C VAL A 9 3.58 -1.15 -3.85
N SER A 10 4.82 -0.78 -4.20
CA SER A 10 5.84 -0.49 -3.19
C SER A 10 5.41 0.74 -2.38
N VAL A 11 5.83 0.84 -1.12
CA VAL A 11 5.64 2.07 -0.34
C VAL A 11 6.61 3.16 -0.80
N GLN A 12 7.81 2.76 -1.25
CA GLN A 12 8.91 3.66 -1.64
C GLN A 12 8.49 4.62 -2.77
N ASP A 13 7.75 4.12 -3.77
CA ASP A 13 7.26 4.92 -4.91
C ASP A 13 6.30 6.06 -4.51
N PHE A 14 5.82 6.06 -3.26
CA PHE A 14 4.79 6.97 -2.73
C PHE A 14 5.32 7.88 -1.61
N ILE A 15 6.62 7.84 -1.30
CA ILE A 15 7.26 8.73 -0.34
C ILE A 15 7.59 10.07 -1.01
N PHE A 16 7.11 11.16 -0.44
CA PHE A 16 7.57 12.52 -0.76
C PHE A 16 8.70 12.91 0.20
N ALA A 17 9.73 13.59 -0.29
CA ALA A 17 10.75 14.20 0.55
C ALA A 17 10.87 15.69 0.20
N LYS A 18 10.48 16.56 1.14
CA LYS A 18 10.47 18.02 0.92
C LYS A 18 11.31 18.74 1.97
N GLU A 19 12.04 19.77 1.54
CA GLU A 19 12.83 20.61 2.43
C GLU A 19 11.92 21.28 3.49
N VAL A 20 12.43 21.38 4.71
CA VAL A 20 11.76 22.03 5.84
C VAL A 20 12.65 23.11 6.43
N ARG A 21 12.08 24.31 6.58
CA ARG A 21 12.72 25.46 7.23
C ARG A 21 11.81 25.93 8.36
N LEU A 22 11.85 25.25 9.51
CA LEU A 22 10.94 25.46 10.65
C LEU A 22 10.74 26.95 10.99
N HIS A 23 11.86 27.68 11.12
CA HIS A 23 11.95 29.10 11.41
C HIS A 23 11.28 30.03 10.37
N ALA A 24 11.04 29.56 9.15
CA ALA A 24 10.47 30.35 8.06
C ALA A 24 8.93 30.25 7.97
N TYR A 25 8.29 29.25 8.59
CA TYR A 25 6.85 29.04 8.47
C TYR A 25 6.06 29.82 9.53
N ARG A 26 5.76 31.08 9.23
CA ARG A 26 4.85 31.91 10.04
C ARG A 26 3.42 31.80 9.50
N GLY A 27 2.50 31.29 10.33
CA GLY A 27 1.07 31.19 10.01
C GLY A 27 0.42 29.85 10.40
N PRO A 28 -0.91 29.72 10.26
CA PRO A 28 -1.64 28.51 10.60
C PRO A 28 -1.39 27.35 9.63
N THR A 29 -1.07 27.65 8.37
CA THR A 29 -0.86 26.63 7.32
C THR A 29 0.61 26.27 7.20
N LYS A 30 1.01 25.15 7.84
CA LYS A 30 2.34 24.56 7.69
C LYS A 30 2.36 23.52 6.55
N PRO A 31 3.46 23.37 5.80
CA PRO A 31 3.56 22.33 4.77
C PRO A 31 3.55 20.93 5.41
N PRO A 32 3.08 19.88 4.72
CA PRO A 32 3.01 18.49 5.22
C PRO A 32 4.30 18.00 5.89
N ALA A 33 5.46 18.29 5.29
CA ALA A 33 6.76 17.91 5.84
C ALA A 33 7.07 18.60 7.18
N ALA A 34 6.68 19.87 7.37
CA ALA A 34 6.87 20.57 8.65
C ALA A 34 5.86 20.11 9.72
N VAL A 35 4.67 19.63 9.31
CA VAL A 35 3.74 18.96 10.24
C VAL A 35 4.32 17.63 10.71
N VAL A 36 4.97 16.87 9.83
CA VAL A 36 5.68 15.63 10.19
C VAL A 36 6.89 15.91 11.08
N ALA A 37 7.68 16.94 10.78
CA ALA A 37 8.75 17.42 11.65
C ALA A 37 8.25 17.72 13.07
N ALA A 38 7.20 18.52 13.18
CA ALA A 38 6.64 18.92 14.47
C ALA A 38 6.07 17.74 15.26
N LYS A 39 5.55 16.70 14.59
CA LYS A 39 5.15 15.44 15.23
C LYS A 39 6.37 14.70 15.78
N ALA A 40 7.46 14.57 15.01
CA ALA A 40 8.70 13.95 15.47
C ALA A 40 9.33 14.71 16.66
N MET A 41 9.40 16.04 16.59
CA MET A 41 9.90 16.89 17.69
C MET A 41 9.03 16.83 18.96
N TYR A 42 7.75 16.48 18.83
CA TYR A 42 6.85 16.28 19.98
C TYR A 42 7.08 14.92 20.65
N GLU A 43 7.44 13.90 19.87
CA GLU A 43 7.80 12.57 20.39
C GLU A 43 9.23 12.55 20.99
N ASP A 44 10.19 13.22 20.34
CA ASP A 44 11.54 13.47 20.85
C ASP A 44 11.98 14.92 20.52
N PRO A 45 12.15 15.81 21.52
CA PRO A 45 12.65 17.17 21.30
C PRO A 45 14.03 17.27 20.63
N ARG A 46 14.82 16.19 20.60
CA ARG A 46 16.11 16.13 19.90
C ARG A 46 15.96 15.84 18.40
N ALA A 47 14.79 15.40 17.94
CA ALA A 47 14.49 15.18 16.53
C ALA A 47 14.19 16.48 15.76
N GLU A 48 14.82 17.60 16.12
CA GLU A 48 14.74 18.82 15.33
C GLU A 48 15.48 18.62 13.98
N PRO A 49 14.80 18.76 12.83
CA PRO A 49 15.42 18.61 11.53
C PRO A 49 16.40 19.75 11.26
N ALA A 50 17.50 19.43 10.58
CA ALA A 50 18.47 20.43 10.15
C ALA A 50 17.84 21.43 9.17
N HIS A 51 18.44 22.63 9.06
CA HIS A 51 17.94 23.66 8.15
C HIS A 51 17.92 23.17 6.70
N ALA A 52 16.74 23.19 6.08
CA ALA A 52 16.46 22.68 4.72
C ALA A 52 16.61 21.15 4.55
N GLU A 53 16.59 20.38 5.64
CA GLU A 53 16.53 18.92 5.59
C GLU A 53 15.29 18.43 4.83
N ARG A 54 15.46 17.36 4.03
CA ARG A 54 14.40 16.74 3.23
C ARG A 54 13.67 15.66 4.02
N ILE A 55 12.57 16.04 4.67
CA ILE A 55 11.82 15.13 5.54
C ILE A 55 10.90 14.21 4.72
N PRO A 56 11.02 12.88 4.87
CA PRO A 56 10.21 11.92 4.13
C PRO A 56 8.82 11.73 4.75
N TYR A 57 7.77 11.76 3.93
CA TYR A 57 6.39 11.54 4.35
C TYR A 57 5.55 10.86 3.27
N CYS A 58 4.45 10.24 3.71
CA CYS A 58 3.44 9.64 2.84
C CYS A 58 2.03 10.08 3.28
N VAL A 59 1.05 9.93 2.38
CA VAL A 59 -0.36 10.25 2.65
C VAL A 59 -1.17 8.97 2.74
N VAL A 60 -1.85 8.77 3.87
CA VAL A 60 -2.59 7.55 4.19
C VAL A 60 -4.09 7.80 4.24
N TYR A 61 -4.90 6.75 4.21
CA TYR A 61 -6.31 6.87 4.58
C TYR A 61 -6.40 7.17 6.08
N GLY A 62 -7.05 8.28 6.42
CA GLY A 62 -7.49 8.61 7.77
C GLY A 62 -8.97 8.32 7.99
N GLU A 63 -9.51 8.86 9.08
CA GLU A 63 -10.94 8.82 9.40
C GLU A 63 -11.78 9.57 8.34
N PRO A 64 -13.02 9.16 8.03
CA PRO A 64 -13.90 9.93 7.16
C PRO A 64 -14.08 11.37 7.68
N GLY A 65 -13.75 12.35 6.83
CA GLY A 65 -13.79 13.78 7.21
C GLY A 65 -12.46 14.34 7.76
N ALA A 66 -11.45 13.50 8.04
CA ALA A 66 -10.14 13.97 8.47
C ALA A 66 -9.48 14.89 7.42
N ARG A 67 -8.78 15.93 7.88
CA ARG A 67 -8.12 16.89 6.98
C ARG A 67 -6.90 16.22 6.35
N LEU A 68 -6.53 16.67 5.15
CA LEU A 68 -5.37 16.14 4.43
C LEU A 68 -4.06 16.21 5.25
N ILE A 69 -3.90 17.25 6.07
CA ILE A 69 -2.73 17.43 6.95
C ILE A 69 -2.64 16.40 8.08
N ASP A 70 -3.78 15.89 8.55
CA ASP A 70 -3.83 14.89 9.63
C ASP A 70 -3.48 13.50 9.08
N MET A 71 -3.81 13.26 7.81
CA MET A 71 -3.46 12.07 7.01
C MET A 71 -1.99 11.96 6.59
N VAL A 72 -1.12 12.88 7.01
CA VAL A 72 0.32 12.86 6.69
C VAL A 72 1.12 12.15 7.78
N VAL A 73 1.91 11.14 7.37
CA VAL A 73 2.61 10.19 8.26
C VAL A 73 4.01 9.87 7.72
N THR A 74 4.97 9.59 8.61
CA THR A 74 6.33 9.10 8.25
C THR A 74 6.29 7.71 7.60
N PRO A 75 7.27 7.35 6.75
CA PRO A 75 7.32 6.02 6.13
C PRO A 75 7.53 4.88 7.15
N THR A 76 8.24 5.15 8.25
CA THR A 76 8.44 4.22 9.38
C THR A 76 7.11 3.83 10.00
N VAL A 77 6.34 4.81 10.47
CA VAL A 77 5.03 4.60 11.11
C VAL A 77 4.04 3.90 10.17
N LEU A 78 4.10 4.09 8.85
CA LEU A 78 3.28 3.32 7.90
C LEU A 78 3.65 1.82 7.90
N THR A 79 4.93 1.50 8.01
CA THR A 79 5.45 0.12 8.07
C THR A 79 5.13 -0.51 9.43
N ASP A 80 5.41 0.19 10.53
CA ASP A 80 5.14 -0.24 11.91
C ASP A 80 3.65 -0.41 12.20
N SER A 81 2.80 0.31 11.46
CA SER A 81 1.34 0.16 11.53
C SER A 81 0.86 -1.25 11.18
N LYS A 82 1.71 -2.13 10.61
CA LYS A 82 1.37 -3.52 10.28
C LYS A 82 0.03 -3.61 9.54
N GLY A 83 -0.05 -3.00 8.34
CA GLY A 83 -1.19 -3.11 7.44
C GLY A 83 -2.47 -2.36 7.85
N ARG A 84 -2.62 -2.00 9.13
CA ARG A 84 -3.75 -1.21 9.67
C ARG A 84 -3.91 0.12 8.95
N ARG A 85 -2.79 0.77 8.64
CA ARG A 85 -2.71 2.04 7.92
C ARG A 85 -2.33 1.78 6.46
N ARG A 86 -2.98 2.48 5.52
CA ARG A 86 -2.90 2.18 4.08
C ARG A 86 -2.72 3.47 3.28
N LEU A 87 -1.90 3.43 2.22
CA LEU A 87 -1.68 4.58 1.32
C LEU A 87 -2.99 5.07 0.68
N HIS A 88 -3.19 6.38 0.63
CA HIS A 88 -4.40 7.01 0.09
C HIS A 88 -4.42 6.98 -1.44
N ALA A 89 -4.71 5.83 -2.04
CA ALA A 89 -4.67 5.62 -3.50
C ALA A 89 -5.41 6.71 -4.31
N LYS A 90 -6.61 7.11 -3.88
CA LYS A 90 -7.39 8.19 -4.52
C LYS A 90 -6.63 9.52 -4.55
N TYR A 91 -5.95 9.91 -3.45
CA TYR A 91 -5.16 11.14 -3.38
C TYR A 91 -4.01 11.14 -4.40
N TYR A 92 -3.18 10.10 -4.43
CA TYR A 92 -2.06 10.04 -5.37
C TYR A 92 -2.53 10.00 -6.83
N ILE A 93 -3.63 9.29 -7.14
CA ILE A 93 -4.16 9.27 -8.50
C ILE A 93 -4.68 10.65 -8.91
N THR A 94 -5.52 11.31 -8.10
CA THR A 94 -6.18 12.56 -8.52
C THR A 94 -5.35 13.81 -8.32
N LYS A 95 -4.40 13.84 -7.37
CA LYS A 95 -3.58 15.01 -7.06
C LYS A 95 -2.18 14.97 -7.65
N GLN A 96 -1.69 13.80 -8.11
CA GLN A 96 -0.34 13.67 -8.67
C GLN A 96 -0.37 13.06 -10.07
N ILE A 97 -0.90 11.84 -10.22
CA ILE A 97 -0.77 11.08 -11.48
C ILE A 97 -1.62 11.70 -12.59
N ILE A 98 -2.89 12.02 -12.33
CA ILE A 98 -3.76 12.66 -13.32
C ILE A 98 -3.17 14.02 -13.75
N PRO A 99 -2.87 14.98 -12.85
CA PRO A 99 -2.26 16.26 -13.25
C PRO A 99 -0.89 16.17 -13.93
N ALA A 100 -0.16 15.05 -13.80
CA ALA A 100 1.08 14.82 -14.54
C ALA A 100 0.83 14.28 -15.95
N LEU A 101 -0.10 13.34 -16.11
CA LEU A 101 -0.48 12.81 -17.42
C LEU A 101 -1.23 13.85 -18.25
N ASP A 102 -2.12 14.62 -17.63
CA ASP A 102 -2.94 15.66 -18.28
C ASP A 102 -2.06 16.72 -18.96
N ARG A 103 -0.94 17.14 -18.32
CA ARG A 103 0.05 18.07 -18.89
C ARG A 103 0.71 17.62 -20.20
N ILE A 104 0.65 16.33 -20.53
CA ILE A 104 1.23 15.76 -21.76
C ILE A 104 0.12 15.33 -22.72
N LEU A 105 -0.90 14.64 -22.21
CA LEU A 105 -1.96 14.02 -23.01
C LEU A 105 -3.06 14.99 -23.42
N SER A 106 -3.21 16.14 -22.75
CA SER A 106 -4.06 17.25 -23.23
C SER A 106 -3.63 17.78 -24.59
N LEU A 107 -2.33 17.72 -24.92
CA LEU A 107 -1.81 18.10 -26.25
C LEU A 107 -2.33 17.19 -27.37
N VAL A 108 -2.79 15.98 -27.01
CA VAL A 108 -3.41 14.98 -27.92
C VAL A 108 -4.95 14.98 -27.76
N GLY A 109 -5.51 15.90 -26.98
CA GLY A 109 -6.96 15.99 -26.71
C GLY A 109 -7.52 14.90 -25.78
N VAL A 110 -6.69 14.29 -24.92
CA VAL A 110 -7.11 13.17 -24.06
C VAL A 110 -7.32 13.61 -22.59
N ASP A 111 -8.58 13.68 -22.18
CA ASP A 111 -8.98 13.98 -20.79
C ASP A 111 -8.65 12.84 -19.80
N CYS A 112 -7.53 12.96 -19.08
CA CYS A 112 -7.12 11.93 -18.12
C CYS A 112 -8.10 11.80 -16.94
N SER A 113 -8.74 12.91 -16.55
CA SER A 113 -9.76 12.94 -15.50
C SER A 113 -11.02 12.15 -15.88
N ARG A 114 -11.51 12.32 -17.13
CA ARG A 114 -12.69 11.62 -17.63
C ARG A 114 -12.41 10.13 -17.80
N TRP A 115 -11.23 9.76 -18.29
CA TRP A 115 -10.80 8.37 -18.38
C TRP A 115 -10.70 7.67 -17.00
N TYR A 116 -10.26 8.38 -15.96
CA TYR A 116 -10.29 7.84 -14.59
C TYR A 116 -11.70 7.69 -14.00
N GLN A 117 -12.69 8.37 -14.56
CA GLN A 117 -14.09 8.27 -14.15
C GLN A 117 -14.83 7.11 -14.85
N SER A 118 -14.52 6.82 -16.12
CA SER A 118 -15.13 5.72 -16.86
C SER A 118 -14.61 4.33 -16.47
N MET A 119 -13.45 4.22 -15.82
CA MET A 119 -12.96 2.94 -15.31
C MET A 119 -13.82 2.42 -14.16
N ASN A 120 -14.33 1.19 -14.30
CA ASN A 120 -14.94 0.45 -13.20
C ASN A 120 -13.96 0.36 -12.01
N ARG A 121 -14.34 1.00 -10.91
CA ARG A 121 -13.58 1.04 -9.66
C ARG A 121 -13.84 -0.27 -8.93
N VAL A 122 -13.07 -1.30 -9.25
CA VAL A 122 -12.96 -2.48 -8.40
C VAL A 122 -12.40 -2.02 -7.05
N GLU A 123 -13.29 -1.76 -6.10
CA GLU A 123 -12.89 -1.55 -4.71
C GLU A 123 -12.13 -2.79 -4.24
N ARG A 124 -11.04 -2.55 -3.52
CA ARG A 124 -10.13 -3.63 -3.14
C ARG A 124 -10.89 -4.61 -2.26
N SER A 125 -11.06 -5.85 -2.74
CA SER A 125 -11.65 -6.91 -1.94
C SER A 125 -10.96 -6.95 -0.57
N LEU A 126 -11.77 -7.02 0.49
CA LEU A 126 -11.27 -7.16 1.85
C LEU A 126 -10.34 -8.41 1.92
N PRO A 127 -9.32 -8.42 2.79
CA PRO A 127 -8.23 -9.42 2.73
C PRO A 127 -8.68 -10.89 2.74
N GLN A 128 -9.89 -11.19 3.21
CA GLN A 128 -10.50 -12.52 3.32
C GLN A 128 -10.80 -13.22 1.96
N LYS A 129 -10.54 -12.61 0.80
CA LYS A 129 -10.65 -13.25 -0.54
C LYS A 129 -9.43 -12.99 -1.42
N ARG A 130 -8.37 -13.82 -1.33
CA ARG A 130 -7.16 -13.73 -2.16
C ARG A 130 -6.63 -15.07 -2.67
N ALA A 131 -6.83 -15.34 -3.96
CA ALA A 131 -6.48 -16.63 -4.57
C ALA A 131 -4.99 -17.04 -4.54
N ARG A 132 -4.73 -18.29 -4.16
CA ARG A 132 -3.55 -19.05 -4.66
C ARG A 132 -3.86 -19.46 -6.11
N VAL A 133 -2.82 -19.81 -6.86
CA VAL A 133 -2.95 -20.58 -8.10
C VAL A 133 -1.93 -21.70 -7.95
N ALA A 134 -2.40 -22.94 -7.93
CA ALA A 134 -1.54 -24.10 -7.69
C ALA A 134 -0.77 -24.47 -8.96
N LEU A 135 0.56 -24.58 -8.85
CA LEU A 135 1.42 -25.26 -9.82
C LEU A 135 1.75 -26.65 -9.26
N PRO A 136 1.67 -27.72 -10.07
CA PRO A 136 1.96 -29.08 -9.60
C PRO A 136 3.47 -29.34 -9.60
N LEU A 137 4.04 -29.65 -8.44
CA LEU A 137 5.32 -30.33 -8.30
C LEU A 137 5.19 -31.44 -7.22
N PRO A 138 5.95 -32.55 -7.37
CA PRO A 138 5.56 -33.83 -6.78
C PRO A 138 5.91 -33.94 -5.29
N MET A 139 4.97 -34.48 -4.51
CA MET A 139 5.20 -34.94 -3.14
C MET A 139 5.52 -36.44 -3.16
N GLY A 140 6.57 -36.84 -2.44
CA GLY A 140 7.08 -38.20 -2.48
C GLY A 140 7.70 -38.67 -1.17
N VAL A 141 6.92 -38.74 -0.10
CA VAL A 141 7.02 -39.79 0.93
C VAL A 141 5.71 -39.89 1.71
N SER A 142 5.11 -41.08 1.68
CA SER A 142 3.90 -41.43 2.43
C SER A 142 4.26 -42.15 3.72
N PHE A 143 3.50 -41.95 4.79
CA PHE A 143 3.46 -42.90 5.91
C PHE A 143 2.11 -43.62 5.93
N SER A 144 2.15 -44.94 6.07
CA SER A 144 1.03 -45.85 5.80
C SER A 144 -0.05 -45.84 6.89
N GLY A 145 -1.30 -46.04 6.46
CA GLY A 145 -2.47 -46.03 7.36
C GLY A 145 -3.74 -46.65 6.79
N MET A 146 -3.62 -47.86 6.22
CA MET A 146 -4.70 -48.85 5.99
C MET A 146 -6.01 -48.44 5.29
N GLY A 147 -6.25 -49.02 4.10
CA GLY A 147 -7.56 -49.62 3.78
C GLY A 147 -8.36 -49.03 2.61
N GLY A 148 -8.55 -49.82 1.53
CA GLY A 148 -9.64 -49.66 0.57
C GLY A 148 -9.27 -49.08 -0.81
N GLY A 149 -9.14 -49.96 -1.82
CA GLY A 149 -9.33 -49.59 -3.23
C GLY A 149 -10.75 -49.99 -3.71
N PRO A 150 -10.99 -50.18 -5.01
CA PRO A 150 -10.25 -49.68 -6.18
C PRO A 150 -11.15 -48.75 -7.03
N GLY A 151 -10.71 -47.52 -7.27
CA GLY A 151 -11.49 -46.57 -8.06
C GLY A 151 -11.07 -45.14 -7.77
N ALA A 152 -9.94 -44.73 -8.34
CA ALA A 152 -9.41 -43.39 -8.13
C ALA A 152 -10.02 -42.38 -9.12
N PRO A 153 -10.86 -41.44 -8.68
CA PRO A 153 -10.78 -40.08 -9.17
C PRO A 153 -9.55 -39.42 -8.53
N GLN A 154 -8.86 -38.59 -9.30
CA GLN A 154 -7.68 -37.84 -8.86
C GLN A 154 -8.02 -36.96 -7.64
N PRO A 155 -7.05 -36.64 -6.75
CA PRO A 155 -7.31 -35.77 -5.61
C PRO A 155 -7.66 -34.36 -6.12
N GLY A 156 -8.96 -34.09 -6.20
CA GLY A 156 -9.49 -32.78 -6.57
C GLY A 156 -9.00 -31.78 -5.53
N GLY A 157 -8.03 -30.95 -5.91
CA GLY A 157 -7.58 -29.86 -5.05
C GLY A 157 -8.78 -29.00 -4.70
N THR A 158 -9.12 -28.94 -3.41
CA THR A 158 -10.26 -28.17 -2.93
C THR A 158 -10.17 -26.72 -3.40
N ILE A 159 -11.33 -26.09 -3.61
CA ILE A 159 -11.45 -24.68 -4.04
C ILE A 159 -10.59 -23.73 -3.16
N ASP A 160 -10.31 -24.11 -1.92
CA ASP A 160 -9.41 -23.41 -0.99
C ASP A 160 -7.98 -23.22 -1.53
N ALA A 161 -7.49 -24.12 -2.39
CA ALA A 161 -6.22 -23.94 -3.11
C ALA A 161 -6.25 -22.78 -4.11
N PHE A 162 -7.43 -22.21 -4.41
CA PHE A 162 -7.62 -20.93 -5.05
C PHE A 162 -7.91 -19.78 -4.05
N TYR A 163 -7.38 -19.82 -2.80
CA TYR A 163 -7.67 -18.79 -1.76
C TYR A 163 -6.54 -18.34 -0.78
N LEU A 164 -5.25 -18.67 -0.96
CA LEU A 164 -4.23 -18.40 0.07
C LEU A 164 -2.98 -17.57 -0.34
N SER A 165 -3.10 -16.27 -0.64
CA SER A 165 -1.90 -15.42 -0.76
C SER A 165 -1.03 -15.49 0.51
N ARG A 166 0.24 -15.90 0.40
CA ARG A 166 1.16 -16.00 1.54
C ARG A 166 1.87 -14.69 1.91
N HIS A 167 1.57 -13.55 1.29
CA HIS A 167 2.52 -12.43 1.31
C HIS A 167 1.95 -11.05 1.63
N CYS A 168 2.74 -10.37 2.46
CA CYS A 168 2.56 -9.02 2.97
C CYS A 168 2.33 -8.02 1.84
N ALA A 169 1.16 -7.36 1.84
CA ALA A 169 0.85 -6.25 0.93
C ALA A 169 0.65 -4.94 1.74
N VAL A 170 1.68 -4.62 2.54
CA VAL A 170 1.83 -3.57 3.60
C VAL A 170 1.88 -4.15 5.03
N CYS A 171 1.24 -5.28 5.33
CA CYS A 171 1.81 -6.27 6.28
C CYS A 171 1.29 -7.71 6.18
N ASP A 172 0.19 -7.96 5.45
CA ASP A 172 -0.54 -9.26 5.29
C ASP A 172 0.32 -10.56 5.24
N GLY A 173 0.89 -11.03 6.37
CA GLY A 173 1.82 -12.18 6.42
C GLY A 173 1.19 -13.50 5.90
N GLN A 174 1.96 -14.51 5.50
CA GLN A 174 3.24 -14.97 6.08
C GLN A 174 4.39 -15.19 5.07
N THR A 175 5.39 -14.32 5.12
CA THR A 175 6.79 -14.70 4.93
C THR A 175 7.36 -15.12 6.30
N SER A 176 8.04 -16.25 6.49
CA SER A 176 8.42 -17.34 5.57
C SER A 176 7.85 -18.70 6.04
N MET A 177 8.43 -19.81 5.56
CA MET A 177 8.63 -21.02 6.38
C MET A 177 10.09 -21.42 6.21
N ASP A 178 10.94 -21.01 7.13
CA ASP A 178 12.33 -21.48 7.18
C ASP A 178 12.45 -22.64 8.17
N ARG A 179 12.71 -23.82 7.59
CA ARG A 179 13.59 -24.85 8.15
C ARG A 179 14.55 -25.16 7.00
N PRO A 180 15.81 -24.75 7.13
CA PRO A 180 16.78 -25.47 7.95
C PRO A 180 17.07 -24.81 9.30
#